data_AF-A0A3M1N125-F1
#
_entry.id   AF-A0A3M1N125-F1
#
_cell.length_a   1.000
_cell.length_b   1.000
_cell.length_c   1.000
_cell.angle_alpha   90.00
_cell.angle_beta   90.00
_cell.angle_gamma   90.00
#
_symmetry.space_group_name_H-M   'P 1'
#
loop_
_entity.id
_entity.type
_entity.pdbx_description
1 polymer ?
#
loop_
_entity_poly.entity_id
_entity_poly.type
_entity_poly.pdbx_seq_one_letter_code
_entity_poly.pdbx_strand_id
1 'polypeptide(L)'
;MESSRSLPLDVLQQKCAEHSTRFFRQEPYNPRFCFEIFRRAIVERNEEAWDIIYHQYRPLLDSWFRRHPLGETFRTERDELVLRAFERFWQAVSPEKFSSFPGLAGILRYLQLCIHATLTDAMRYRQRNNLLMDDGEEMLRQHVQNGGENTLEALLIQRERSVAIWQWVERHC
;
A
#
# COMPACT_ATOMS: atom_id res chain seq x y z
N MET A 1 4.72 -31.03 -22.34
CA MET A 1 4.09 -30.00 -21.47
C MET A 1 4.78 -28.70 -21.75
N GLU A 2 4.06 -27.73 -22.32
CA GLU A 2 4.63 -26.44 -22.71
C GLU A 2 5.12 -25.66 -21.48
N SER A 3 6.37 -25.19 -21.54
CA SER A 3 7.00 -24.46 -20.45
C SER A 3 6.42 -23.05 -20.42
N SER A 4 5.79 -22.64 -19.32
CA SER A 4 5.24 -21.28 -19.19
C SER A 4 6.31 -20.20 -19.35
N ARG A 5 7.58 -20.53 -19.11
CA ARG A 5 8.71 -19.60 -19.22
C ARG A 5 8.96 -19.08 -20.63
N SER A 6 8.67 -19.86 -21.68
CA SER A 6 8.90 -19.46 -23.07
C SER A 6 7.68 -18.78 -23.71
N LEU A 7 6.55 -18.70 -23.02
CA LEU A 7 5.34 -18.12 -23.58
C LEU A 7 5.43 -16.59 -23.68
N PRO A 8 4.94 -15.98 -24.76
CA PRO A 8 4.72 -14.54 -24.85
C PRO A 8 3.83 -14.01 -23.72
N LEU A 9 4.01 -12.74 -23.36
CA LEU A 9 3.37 -12.15 -22.17
C LEU A 9 1.85 -11.98 -22.35
N ASP A 10 1.39 -11.67 -23.56
CA ASP A 10 -0.01 -11.66 -23.98
C ASP A 10 -0.67 -13.04 -23.82
N VAL A 11 0.02 -14.11 -24.23
CA VAL A 11 -0.46 -15.49 -24.06
C VAL A 11 -0.56 -15.85 -22.58
N LEU A 12 0.42 -15.42 -21.77
CA LEU A 12 0.37 -15.62 -20.31
C LEU A 12 -0.79 -14.86 -19.68
N GLN A 13 -1.04 -13.61 -20.09
CA GLN A 13 -2.14 -12.79 -19.62
C GLN A 13 -3.48 -13.47 -19.89
N GLN A 14 -3.72 -13.89 -21.14
CA GLN A 14 -4.96 -14.58 -21.52
C GLN A 14 -5.16 -15.85 -20.68
N LYS A 15 -4.14 -16.71 -20.60
CA LYS A 15 -4.22 -17.95 -19.82
C LYS A 15 -4.43 -17.69 -18.33
N CYS A 16 -3.79 -16.65 -17.78
CA CYS A 16 -3.97 -16.27 -16.39
C CYS A 16 -5.42 -15.81 -16.12
N ALA A 17 -6.00 -15.01 -17.00
CA ALA A 17 -7.39 -14.54 -16.88
C ALA A 17 -8.40 -15.70 -16.95
N GLU A 18 -8.20 -16.62 -17.91
CA GLU A 18 -9.02 -17.82 -18.04
C GLU A 18 -8.95 -18.69 -16.77
N HIS A 19 -7.74 -19.00 -16.29
CA HIS A 19 -7.57 -19.84 -15.12
C HIS A 19 -8.01 -19.17 -13.81
N SER A 20 -7.91 -17.84 -13.70
CA SER A 20 -8.48 -17.09 -12.57
C SER A 20 -10.00 -17.21 -12.54
N THR A 21 -10.65 -17.10 -13.70
CA THR A 21 -12.11 -17.27 -13.82
C THR A 21 -12.55 -18.69 -13.42
N ARG A 22 -11.83 -19.71 -13.89
CA ARG A 22 -12.08 -21.12 -13.51
C ARG A 22 -11.93 -21.35 -12.01
N PHE A 23 -10.92 -20.76 -11.39
CA PHE A 23 -10.74 -20.83 -9.94
C PHE A 23 -11.97 -20.30 -9.17
N PHE A 24 -12.53 -19.17 -9.58
CA PHE A 24 -13.76 -18.64 -8.96
C PHE A 24 -14.99 -19.52 -9.18
N ARG A 25 -15.00 -20.31 -10.27
CA ARG A 25 -16.05 -21.30 -10.57
C ARG A 25 -15.79 -22.68 -9.96
N GLN A 26 -14.72 -22.82 -9.17
CA GLN A 26 -14.29 -24.10 -8.58
C GLN A 26 -13.95 -25.18 -9.63
N GLU A 27 -13.58 -24.76 -10.83
CA GLU A 27 -13.15 -25.64 -11.92
C GLU A 27 -11.64 -25.90 -11.85
N PRO A 28 -11.14 -26.99 -12.48
CA PRO A 28 -9.71 -27.23 -12.63
C PRO A 28 -9.01 -26.03 -13.30
N TYR A 29 -8.01 -25.51 -12.61
CA TYR A 29 -7.24 -24.33 -13.04
C TYR A 29 -5.74 -24.58 -12.90
N ASN A 30 -4.95 -23.75 -13.55
CA ASN A 30 -3.50 -23.88 -13.57
C ASN A 30 -2.84 -22.56 -13.15
N PRO A 31 -2.37 -22.44 -11.89
CA PRO A 31 -1.83 -21.19 -11.38
C PRO A 31 -0.47 -20.79 -11.98
N ARG A 32 0.18 -21.70 -12.74
CA ARG A 32 1.55 -21.48 -13.25
C ARG A 32 1.66 -20.28 -14.17
N PHE A 33 0.63 -19.97 -14.95
CA PHE A 33 0.66 -18.86 -15.90
C PHE A 33 0.67 -17.52 -15.18
N CYS A 34 -0.22 -17.33 -14.20
CA CYS A 34 -0.22 -16.14 -13.37
C CYS A 34 1.06 -16.01 -12.54
N PHE A 35 1.55 -17.12 -11.97
CA PHE A 35 2.79 -17.11 -11.20
C PHE A 35 4.01 -16.73 -12.03
N GLU A 36 4.05 -17.12 -13.31
CA GLU A 36 5.10 -16.71 -14.23
C GLU A 36 5.06 -15.20 -14.54
N ILE A 37 3.86 -14.59 -14.64
CA ILE A 37 3.74 -13.13 -14.80
C ILE A 37 4.33 -12.43 -13.57
N PHE A 38 4.01 -12.89 -12.35
CA PHE A 38 4.63 -12.36 -11.13
C PHE A 38 6.15 -12.51 -11.14
N ARG A 39 6.68 -13.64 -11.62
CA ARG A 39 8.13 -13.85 -11.75
C ARG A 39 8.74 -12.82 -12.70
N ARG A 40 8.16 -12.61 -13.88
CA ARG A 40 8.68 -11.65 -14.88
C ARG A 40 8.61 -10.22 -14.35
N ALA A 41 7.51 -9.84 -13.70
CA ALA A 41 7.43 -8.54 -13.05
C ALA A 41 8.57 -8.41 -12.03
N ILE A 42 8.66 -9.29 -11.04
CA ILE A 42 9.57 -9.09 -9.89
C ILE A 42 11.04 -9.34 -10.21
N VAL A 43 11.33 -10.47 -10.86
CA VAL A 43 12.72 -10.93 -11.09
C VAL A 43 13.35 -10.24 -12.28
N GLU A 44 12.58 -10.02 -13.36
CA GLU A 44 13.09 -9.40 -14.59
C GLU A 44 12.82 -7.90 -14.63
N ARG A 45 12.14 -7.34 -13.62
CA ARG A 45 11.72 -5.93 -13.57
C ARG A 45 10.92 -5.52 -14.82
N ASN A 46 10.12 -6.45 -15.34
CA ASN A 46 9.30 -6.21 -16.51
C ASN A 46 8.06 -5.38 -16.14
N GLU A 47 8.00 -4.13 -16.61
CA GLU A 47 6.91 -3.18 -16.33
C GLU A 47 5.58 -3.59 -16.95
N GLU A 48 5.59 -4.19 -18.14
CA GLU A 48 4.38 -4.68 -18.80
C GLU A 48 3.75 -5.83 -18.01
N ALA A 49 4.57 -6.73 -17.46
CA ALA A 49 4.12 -7.81 -16.58
C ALA A 49 3.53 -7.26 -15.28
N TRP A 50 4.08 -6.16 -14.76
CA TRP A 50 3.52 -5.47 -13.60
C TRP A 50 2.15 -4.86 -13.92
N ASP A 51 2.00 -4.20 -15.06
CA ASP A 51 0.73 -3.62 -15.49
C ASP A 51 -0.37 -4.69 -15.62
N ILE A 52 -0.02 -5.87 -16.15
CA ILE A 52 -0.92 -7.02 -16.22
C ILE A 52 -1.35 -7.48 -14.82
N ILE A 53 -0.42 -7.58 -13.87
CA ILE A 53 -0.74 -7.96 -12.48
C ILE A 53 -1.70 -6.97 -11.85
N TYR A 54 -1.43 -5.67 -12.02
CA TYR A 54 -2.27 -4.61 -11.48
C TYR A 54 -3.70 -4.74 -12.00
N HIS A 55 -3.89 -4.79 -13.32
CA HIS A 55 -5.21 -4.91 -13.93
C HIS A 55 -5.92 -6.23 -13.57
N GLN A 56 -5.20 -7.36 -13.60
CA GLN A 56 -5.77 -8.68 -13.35
C GLN A 56 -6.24 -8.85 -11.90
N TYR A 57 -5.48 -8.33 -10.94
CA TYR A 57 -5.73 -8.58 -9.51
C TYR A 57 -6.40 -7.42 -8.78
N ARG A 58 -6.50 -6.22 -9.36
CA ARG A 58 -7.23 -5.10 -8.74
C ARG A 58 -8.64 -5.46 -8.27
N PRO A 59 -9.51 -6.15 -9.05
CA PRO A 59 -10.84 -6.54 -8.57
C PRO A 59 -10.81 -7.47 -7.34
N LEU A 60 -9.77 -8.29 -7.22
CA LEU A 60 -9.57 -9.18 -6.07
C LEU A 60 -9.17 -8.37 -4.82
N LEU A 61 -8.27 -7.40 -4.97
CA LEU A 61 -7.87 -6.52 -3.87
C LEU A 61 -9.04 -5.65 -3.41
N ASP A 62 -9.84 -5.13 -4.35
CA ASP A 62 -11.07 -4.40 -4.04
C ASP A 62 -12.05 -5.26 -3.21
N SER A 63 -12.16 -6.55 -3.55
CA SER A 63 -12.98 -7.50 -2.80
C SER A 63 -12.46 -7.75 -1.39
N TRP A 64 -11.15 -7.84 -1.20
CA TRP A 64 -10.56 -7.96 0.14
C TRP A 64 -10.74 -6.69 0.96
N PHE A 65 -10.55 -5.53 0.32
CA PHE A 65 -10.76 -4.23 0.94
C PHE A 65 -12.19 -4.08 1.47
N ARG A 66 -13.20 -4.37 0.63
CA ARG A 66 -14.62 -4.29 1.02
C ARG A 66 -15.00 -5.22 2.16
N ARG A 67 -14.33 -6.38 2.28
CA ARG A 67 -14.59 -7.36 3.33
C ARG A 67 -13.80 -7.11 4.62
N HIS A 68 -12.82 -6.23 4.58
CA HIS A 68 -12.03 -5.90 5.76
C HIS A 68 -12.88 -5.07 6.75
N PRO A 69 -12.72 -5.24 8.07
CA PRO A 69 -13.48 -4.46 9.07
C PRO A 69 -13.36 -2.94 8.93
N LEU A 70 -12.22 -2.46 8.43
CA LEU A 70 -11.97 -1.04 8.14
C LEU A 70 -12.38 -0.60 6.72
N GLY A 71 -12.92 -1.50 5.91
CA GLY A 71 -13.23 -1.24 4.50
C GLY A 71 -14.29 -0.14 4.32
N GLU A 72 -15.25 -0.06 5.23
CA GLU A 72 -16.28 1.00 5.21
C GLU A 72 -15.69 2.36 5.58
N THR A 73 -14.86 2.40 6.61
CA THR A 73 -14.20 3.60 7.13
C THR A 73 -13.36 4.33 6.08
N PHE A 74 -12.80 3.59 5.12
CA PHE A 74 -11.95 4.10 4.05
C PHE A 74 -12.55 3.90 2.66
N ARG A 75 -13.88 3.86 2.55
CA ARG A 75 -14.58 3.62 1.27
C ARG A 75 -14.15 4.62 0.20
N THR A 76 -13.99 5.88 0.56
CA THR A 76 -13.64 6.99 -0.33
C THR A 76 -12.18 6.95 -0.79
N GLU A 77 -11.29 6.48 0.05
CA GLU A 77 -9.84 6.37 -0.18
C GLU A 77 -9.44 5.01 -0.77
N ARG A 78 -10.43 4.18 -1.15
CA ARG A 78 -10.20 2.78 -1.58
C ARG A 78 -9.16 2.68 -2.68
N ASP A 79 -9.32 3.44 -3.76
CA ASP A 79 -8.45 3.33 -4.94
C ASP A 79 -7.01 3.69 -4.60
N GLU A 80 -6.81 4.72 -3.80
CA GLU A 80 -5.50 5.13 -3.31
C GLU A 80 -4.87 4.06 -2.41
N LEU A 81 -5.65 3.48 -1.48
CA LEU A 81 -5.14 2.46 -0.57
C LEU A 81 -4.86 1.12 -1.26
N VAL A 82 -5.64 0.76 -2.28
CA VAL A 82 -5.36 -0.41 -3.13
C VAL A 82 -4.07 -0.20 -3.91
N LEU A 83 -3.86 0.98 -4.50
CA LEU A 83 -2.61 1.33 -5.16
C LEU A 83 -1.41 1.27 -4.19
N ARG A 84 -1.53 1.88 -3.00
CA ARG A 84 -0.50 1.82 -1.95
C ARG A 84 -0.19 0.38 -1.51
N ALA A 85 -1.17 -0.52 -1.50
CA ALA A 85 -0.92 -1.92 -1.20
C ALA A 85 -0.11 -2.63 -2.30
N PHE A 86 -0.38 -2.33 -3.56
CA PHE A 86 0.45 -2.79 -4.68
C PHE A 86 1.87 -2.22 -4.61
N GLU A 87 2.03 -0.93 -4.36
CA GLU A 87 3.34 -0.29 -4.18
C GLU A 87 4.14 -0.94 -3.04
N ARG A 88 3.49 -1.13 -1.89
CA ARG A 88 4.08 -1.81 -0.73
C ARG A 88 4.52 -3.22 -1.09
N PHE A 89 3.69 -3.95 -1.83
CA PHE A 89 4.02 -5.30 -2.29
C PHE A 89 5.25 -5.28 -3.21
N TRP A 90 5.27 -4.38 -4.20
CA TRP A 90 6.36 -4.25 -5.16
C TRP A 90 7.69 -3.91 -4.49
N GLN A 91 7.68 -3.00 -3.51
CA GLN A 91 8.85 -2.64 -2.73
C GLN A 91 9.31 -3.78 -1.80
N ALA A 92 8.37 -4.54 -1.23
CA ALA A 92 8.67 -5.54 -0.22
C ALA A 92 9.08 -6.91 -0.78
N VAL A 93 8.84 -7.20 -2.06
CA VAL A 93 9.14 -8.49 -2.68
C VAL A 93 10.34 -8.36 -3.61
N SER A 94 11.52 -8.69 -3.09
CA SER A 94 12.74 -8.83 -3.89
C SER A 94 12.75 -10.14 -4.69
N PRO A 95 13.63 -10.29 -5.70
CA PRO A 95 13.81 -11.56 -6.41
C PRO A 95 14.13 -12.74 -5.47
N GLU A 96 14.94 -12.51 -4.44
CA GLU A 96 15.32 -13.53 -3.46
C GLU A 96 14.10 -13.96 -2.66
N LYS A 97 13.31 -12.99 -2.17
CA LYS A 97 12.06 -13.28 -1.48
C LYS A 97 11.04 -13.95 -2.39
N PHE A 98 11.00 -13.59 -3.67
CA PHE A 98 10.12 -14.23 -4.65
C PHE A 98 10.38 -15.73 -4.74
N SER A 99 11.66 -16.13 -4.75
CA SER A 99 12.05 -17.55 -4.83
C SER A 99 11.60 -18.40 -3.64
N SER A 100 11.29 -17.76 -2.49
CA SER A 100 10.77 -18.44 -1.30
C SER A 100 9.26 -18.73 -1.37
N PHE A 101 8.51 -18.12 -2.30
CA PHE A 101 7.08 -18.39 -2.41
C PHE A 101 6.83 -19.73 -3.11
N PRO A 102 6.01 -20.63 -2.53
CA PRO A 102 5.73 -21.94 -3.11
C PRO A 102 4.85 -21.89 -4.37
N GLY A 103 4.30 -20.73 -4.71
CA GLY A 103 3.43 -20.53 -5.86
C GLY A 103 2.45 -19.37 -5.70
N LEU A 104 1.47 -19.31 -6.60
CA LEU A 104 0.51 -18.20 -6.71
C LEU A 104 -0.27 -17.93 -5.41
N ALA A 105 -0.71 -18.98 -4.71
CA ALA A 105 -1.47 -18.80 -3.47
C ALA A 105 -0.63 -18.12 -2.37
N GLY A 106 0.67 -18.44 -2.30
CA GLY A 106 1.58 -17.84 -1.32
C GLY A 106 1.80 -16.37 -1.58
N ILE A 107 2.02 -15.99 -2.84
CA ILE A 107 2.25 -14.59 -3.20
C ILE A 107 0.97 -13.74 -3.09
N LEU A 108 -0.20 -14.29 -3.44
CA LEU A 108 -1.49 -13.60 -3.25
C LEU A 108 -1.81 -13.42 -1.77
N ARG A 109 -1.46 -14.38 -0.91
CA ARG A 109 -1.58 -14.21 0.55
C ARG A 109 -0.70 -13.08 1.05
N TYR A 110 0.52 -12.95 0.51
CA TYR A 110 1.40 -11.84 0.86
C TYR A 110 0.81 -10.48 0.41
N LEU A 111 0.24 -10.42 -0.79
CA LEU A 111 -0.46 -9.23 -1.28
C LEU A 111 -1.69 -8.87 -0.41
N GLN A 112 -2.44 -9.87 0.07
CA GLN A 112 -3.51 -9.65 1.02
C GLN A 112 -3.00 -9.08 2.36
N LEU A 113 -1.84 -9.54 2.85
CA LEU A 113 -1.19 -8.96 4.04
C LEU A 113 -0.80 -7.49 3.80
N CYS A 114 -0.35 -7.13 2.60
CA CYS A 114 -0.10 -5.74 2.24
C CYS A 114 -1.37 -4.88 2.36
N ILE A 115 -2.53 -5.36 1.91
CA ILE A 115 -3.82 -4.65 2.08
C ILE A 115 -4.14 -4.43 3.56
N HIS A 116 -4.03 -5.47 4.39
CA HIS A 116 -4.32 -5.35 5.83
C HIS A 116 -3.38 -4.36 6.52
N ALA A 117 -2.09 -4.41 6.19
CA ALA A 117 -1.09 -3.49 6.71
C ALA A 117 -1.40 -2.04 6.30
N THR A 118 -1.69 -1.81 5.01
CA THR A 118 -2.05 -0.48 4.50
C THR A 118 -3.28 0.11 5.19
N LEU A 119 -4.33 -0.69 5.39
CA LEU A 119 -5.54 -0.27 6.12
C LEU A 119 -5.28 0.04 7.60
N THR A 120 -4.46 -0.79 8.25
CA THR A 120 -4.08 -0.60 9.66
C THR A 120 -3.25 0.67 9.82
N ASP A 121 -2.28 0.89 8.94
CA ASP A 121 -1.41 2.06 8.96
C ASP A 121 -2.21 3.34 8.65
N ALA A 122 -3.18 3.28 7.73
CA ALA A 122 -4.10 4.39 7.46
C ALA A 122 -4.97 4.74 8.69
N MET A 123 -5.47 3.73 9.42
CA MET A 123 -6.23 3.96 10.66
C MET A 123 -5.37 4.58 11.76
N ARG A 124 -4.15 4.09 11.96
CA ARG A 124 -3.20 4.66 12.91
C ARG A 124 -2.87 6.11 12.58
N TYR A 125 -2.67 6.41 11.29
CA TYR A 125 -2.43 7.76 10.81
C TYR A 125 -3.64 8.68 11.08
N ARG A 126 -4.86 8.24 10.76
CA ARG A 126 -6.10 9.00 11.03
C ARG A 126 -6.29 9.26 12.53
N GLN A 127 -6.08 8.25 13.38
CA GLN A 127 -6.18 8.40 14.84
C GLN A 127 -5.17 9.42 15.38
N ARG A 128 -3.90 9.33 14.94
CA ARG A 128 -2.87 10.27 15.35
C ARG A 128 -3.20 11.70 14.90
N ASN A 129 -3.68 11.87 13.68
CA ASN A 129 -4.04 13.20 13.19
C ASN A 129 -5.27 13.77 13.92
N ASN A 130 -6.25 12.95 14.28
CA ASN A 130 -7.41 13.40 15.05
C ASN A 130 -7.00 13.88 16.46
N LEU A 131 -6.09 13.19 17.14
CA LEU A 131 -5.58 13.63 18.44
C LEU A 131 -4.88 14.99 18.34
N LEU A 132 -4.05 15.19 17.32
CA LEU A 132 -3.36 16.48 17.09
C LEU A 132 -4.33 17.63 16.78
N MET A 133 -5.46 17.34 16.12
CA MET A 133 -6.49 18.35 15.85
C MET A 133 -7.26 18.70 17.13
N ASP A 134 -7.61 17.72 17.96
CA ASP A 134 -8.28 17.95 19.24
C ASP A 134 -7.40 18.78 20.19
N ASP A 135 -6.10 18.45 20.26
CA ASP A 135 -5.11 19.24 21.01
C ASP A 135 -4.98 20.67 20.47
N GLY A 136 -4.95 20.84 19.13
CA GLY A 136 -4.85 22.14 18.47
C GLY A 136 -6.10 23.02 18.65
N GLU A 137 -7.29 22.41 18.56
CA GLU A 137 -8.57 23.08 18.78
C GLU A 137 -8.75 23.49 20.25
N GLU A 138 -8.36 22.64 21.19
CA GLU A 138 -8.39 22.95 22.63
C GLU A 138 -7.40 24.09 22.97
N MET A 139 -6.17 24.06 22.43
CA MET A 139 -5.21 25.16 22.60
C MET A 139 -5.69 26.47 21.97
N LEU A 140 -6.33 26.43 20.80
CA LEU A 140 -6.96 27.60 20.17
C LEU A 140 -8.12 28.14 21.02
N ARG A 141 -8.98 27.27 21.57
CA ARG A 141 -10.09 27.67 22.44
C ARG A 141 -9.60 28.34 23.73
N GLN A 142 -8.60 27.77 24.38
CA GLN A 142 -7.98 28.35 25.57
C GLN A 142 -7.33 29.70 25.24
N HIS A 143 -6.72 29.84 24.07
CA HIS A 143 -6.11 31.10 23.63
C HIS A 143 -7.15 32.20 23.33
N VAL A 144 -8.26 31.86 22.67
CA VAL A 144 -9.38 32.80 22.43
C VAL A 144 -10.01 33.25 23.74
N GLN A 145 -10.13 32.34 24.73
CA GLN A 145 -10.62 32.67 26.08
C GLN A 145 -9.66 33.58 26.86
N ASN A 146 -8.36 33.50 26.59
CA ASN A 146 -7.33 34.30 27.24
C ASN A 146 -7.06 35.66 26.56
N GLY A 147 -7.89 36.06 25.58
CA GLY A 147 -7.87 37.42 25.01
C GLY A 147 -6.63 37.76 24.18
N GLY A 148 -6.21 36.86 23.29
CA GLY A 148 -4.97 37.00 22.50
C GLY A 148 -4.96 38.21 21.54
N GLU A 149 -4.31 39.30 21.94
CA GLU A 149 -4.19 40.53 21.12
C GLU A 149 -2.79 40.77 20.51
N ASN A 150 -1.90 39.79 20.35
CA ASN A 150 -0.56 40.07 19.76
C ASN A 150 0.17 38.89 19.08
N THR A 151 -0.52 38.10 18.26
CA THR A 151 0.04 36.79 17.81
C THR A 151 0.63 36.73 16.41
N LEU A 152 0.42 37.70 15.51
CA LEU A 152 1.01 37.57 14.17
C LEU A 152 2.54 37.63 14.20
N GLU A 153 3.11 38.46 15.08
CA GLU A 153 4.57 38.51 15.28
C GLU A 153 5.10 37.33 16.12
N ALA A 154 4.33 36.85 17.11
CA ALA A 154 4.72 35.70 17.93
C ALA A 154 4.73 34.38 17.13
N LEU A 155 3.80 34.22 16.18
CA LEU A 155 3.73 33.04 15.29
C LEU A 155 4.88 32.97 14.29
N LEU A 156 5.45 34.12 13.89
CA LEU A 156 6.65 34.16 13.04
C LEU A 156 7.92 33.84 13.84
N ILE A 157 8.02 34.30 15.08
CA ILE A 157 9.19 34.08 15.96
C ILE A 157 9.32 32.61 16.40
N GLN A 158 8.23 31.83 16.44
CA GLN A 158 8.28 30.42 16.85
C GLN A 158 8.76 29.46 15.73
N ARG A 159 8.73 29.89 14.46
CA ARG A 159 9.09 29.05 13.30
C ARG A 159 10.59 29.01 12.99
N GLU A 160 11.39 29.94 13.52
CA GLU A 160 12.85 29.98 13.29
C GLU A 160 13.68 29.15 14.28
N ARG A 161 13.10 28.64 15.38
CA ARG A 161 13.87 27.93 16.42
C ARG A 161 14.16 26.46 16.14
N SER A 162 13.61 25.87 15.07
CA SER A 162 13.86 24.47 14.74
C SER A 162 15.24 24.20 14.10
N VAL A 163 15.97 25.23 13.67
CA VAL A 163 17.32 25.05 13.07
C VAL A 163 18.45 25.10 14.11
N ALA A 164 18.27 25.86 15.20
CA ALA A 164 19.30 26.03 16.22
C ALA A 164 19.49 24.78 17.12
N ILE A 165 18.43 23.99 17.31
CA ILE A 165 18.45 22.80 18.18
C ILE A 165 19.32 21.68 17.59
N TRP A 166 19.30 21.47 16.26
CA TRP A 166 20.14 20.46 15.61
C TRP A 166 21.62 20.83 15.61
N GLN A 167 21.97 22.13 15.54
CA GLN A 167 23.37 22.59 15.57
C GLN A 167 24.02 22.50 16.96
N TRP A 168 23.22 22.43 18.04
CA TRP A 168 23.71 22.30 19.41
C TRP A 168 24.03 20.84 19.77
N VAL A 169 23.24 19.90 19.26
CA VAL A 169 23.41 18.45 19.47
C VAL A 169 24.65 17.90 18.76
N GLU A 170 25.01 18.41 17.57
CA GLU A 170 26.21 17.98 16.83
C GLU A 170 27.55 18.42 17.43
N ARG A 171 27.57 19.38 18.37
CA ARG A 171 28.82 19.89 18.96
C ARG A 171 29.14 19.33 20.35
N HIS A 172 28.20 18.65 20.98
CA HIS A 172 28.33 18.17 22.37
C HIS A 172 28.04 16.66 22.51
N CYS A 173 28.14 15.92 21.40
CA CYS A 173 28.29 14.47 21.37
C CYS A 173 29.43 14.12 20.42
#